data_AF-A0AAT9HHW9-F1
#
_entry.id   AF-A0AAT9HHW9-F1
#
_cell.length_a   1.000
_cell.length_b   1.000
_cell.length_c   1.000
_cell.angle_alpha   90.00
_cell.angle_beta   90.00
_cell.angle_gamma   90.00
#
_symmetry.space_group_name_H-M   'P 1'
#
loop_
_entity.id
_entity.type
_entity.pdbx_description
1 polymer ?
#
loop_
_entity_poly.entity_id
_entity_poly.type
_entity_poly.pdbx_seq_one_letter_code
_entity_poly.pdbx_strand_id
1 'polypeptide(L)' 'MVDLVNAERGKVGCSPVKVNSTLTKAAQDHSEDMAATGTMSHTGSDGSSPPTASPAPATAGAPTARTSPTATPPRRR' A
#
# COMPACT_ATOMS: atom_id res chain seq x y z
N MET A 1 -10.81 11.94 -0.06
CA MET A 1 -9.52 12.00 -0.78
C MET A 1 -9.71 11.71 -2.26
N VAL A 2 -10.24 10.54 -2.63
CA VAL A 2 -10.43 10.14 -4.04
C VAL A 2 -11.33 11.11 -4.82
N ASP A 3 -12.32 11.72 -4.16
CA ASP A 3 -13.19 12.72 -4.81
C ASP A 3 -12.43 13.99 -5.23
N LEU A 4 -11.46 14.44 -4.43
CA LEU A 4 -10.60 15.58 -4.77
C LEU A 4 -9.68 15.24 -5.95
N VAL A 5 -9.11 14.03 -5.96
CA VAL A 5 -8.30 13.54 -7.07
C VAL A 5 -9.12 13.46 -8.36
N ASN A 6 -10.35 12.97 -8.29
CA ASN A 6 -11.25 12.92 -9.43
C ASN A 6 -11.70 14.30 -9.91
N ALA A 7 -11.87 15.27 -8.99
CA ALA A 7 -12.14 16.66 -9.36
C ALA A 7 -10.98 17.26 -10.16
N GLU A 8 -9.73 17.07 -9.72
CA GLU A 8 -8.54 17.54 -10.47
C GLU A 8 -8.38 16.83 -11.82
N ARG A 9 -8.62 15.51 -11.88
CA ARG A 9 -8.62 14.76 -13.15
C ARG A 9 -9.68 15.28 -14.12
N GLY A 10 -10.86 15.66 -13.61
CA GLY A 10 -11.93 16.24 -14.41
C GLY A 10 -11.55 17.56 -15.08
N LYS A 11 -10.74 18.41 -14.42
CA LYS A 11 -10.29 19.70 -14.99
C LYS A 11 -9.48 19.54 -16.28
N VAL A 12 -8.79 18.42 -16.43
CA VAL A 12 -7.99 18.08 -17.63
C VAL A 12 -8.70 17.07 -18.55
N GLY A 13 -9.99 16.81 -18.32
CA GLY A 13 -10.80 15.90 -19.15
C GLY A 13 -10.49 14.41 -18.94
N CYS A 14 -9.77 14.05 -17.87
CA CYS A 14 -9.49 12.66 -17.55
C CYS A 14 -10.68 11.99 -16.87
N SER A 15 -10.95 10.73 -17.25
CA SER A 15 -11.99 9.93 -16.61
C SER A 15 -11.70 9.71 -15.12
N PRO A 16 -12.74 9.70 -14.26
CA PRO A 16 -12.57 9.46 -12.83
C PRO A 16 -12.07 8.04 -12.57
N VAL A 17 -11.21 7.90 -11.57
CA VAL A 17 -10.78 6.60 -11.07
C VAL A 17 -11.78 6.07 -10.04
N LYS A 18 -11.90 4.74 -9.98
CA LYS A 18 -12.75 4.03 -9.02
C LYS A 18 -11.89 3.41 -7.93
N VAL A 19 -12.40 3.44 -6.70
CA VAL A 19 -11.77 2.76 -5.58
C VAL A 19 -11.85 1.25 -5.77
N ASN A 20 -10.73 0.57 -5.54
CA ASN A 20 -10.65 -0.89 -5.51
C ASN A 20 -10.18 -1.30 -4.12
N SER A 21 -11.01 -2.03 -3.37
CA SER A 21 -10.76 -2.41 -1.99
C SER A 21 -9.49 -3.25 -1.81
N THR A 22 -9.19 -4.13 -2.77
CA THR A 22 -7.96 -4.95 -2.76
C THR A 22 -6.72 -4.07 -2.86
N LEU A 23 -6.73 -3.07 -3.76
CA LEU A 23 -5.61 -2.14 -3.92
C LEU A 23 -5.48 -1.20 -2.71
N THR A 24 -6.59 -0.76 -2.13
CA THR A 24 -6.58 0.04 -0.90
C THR A 24 -5.98 -0.73 0.27
N LYS A 25 -6.35 -2.01 0.43
CA LYS A 25 -5.78 -2.86 1.48
C LYS A 25 -4.29 -3.10 1.27
N ALA A 26 -3.85 -3.42 0.05
CA ALA A 26 -2.43 -3.59 -0.25
C ALA A 26 -1.61 -2.33 0.05
N ALA A 27 -2.13 -1.14 -0.27
CA ALA A 27 -1.47 0.13 0.03
C ALA A 27 -1.37 0.42 1.54
N GLN A 28 -2.40 0.05 2.30
CA GLN A 28 -2.41 0.17 3.76
C GLN A 28 -1.37 -0.77 4.38
N ASP A 29 -1.40 -2.06 4.02
CA ASP A 29 -0.47 -3.08 4.52
C ASP A 29 0.99 -2.67 4.21
N HIS A 30 1.26 -2.13 3.01
CA HIS A 30 2.58 -1.59 2.64
C HIS A 30 3.01 -0.38 3.49
N SER A 31 2.07 0.51 3.81
CA SER A 31 2.37 1.69 4.66
C SER A 31 2.69 1.27 6.10
N GLU A 32 2.03 0.24 6.61
CA GLU A 32 2.32 -0.35 7.92
C GLU A 32 3.70 -1.03 7.93
N ASP A 33 4.07 -1.73 6.86
CA ASP A 33 5.41 -2.32 6.70
C ASP A 33 6.51 -1.24 6.67
N MET A 34 6.31 -0.15 5.92
CA MET A 34 7.26 0.97 5.89
C MET A 34 7.39 1.64 7.28
N ALA A 35 6.28 1.77 8.01
CA ALA A 35 6.30 2.31 9.37
C ALA A 35 7.03 1.38 10.35
N ALA A 36 6.85 0.07 10.21
CA ALA A 36 7.51 -0.94 11.06
C ALA A 36 9.01 -1.04 10.80
N THR A 37 9.44 -0.91 9.54
CA THR A 37 10.86 -0.99 9.14
C THR A 37 11.59 0.34 9.17
N GLY A 38 10.88 1.45 9.38
CA GLY A 38 11.45 2.80 9.41
C GLY A 38 12.02 3.25 8.07
N THR A 39 11.62 2.62 6.96
CA THR A 39 12.15 2.88 5.62
C THR A 39 11.01 3.16 4.65
N MET A 40 11.10 4.29 3.93
CA MET A 40 10.20 4.61 2.83
C MET A 40 10.78 4.06 1.52
N SER A 41 10.22 2.96 1.02
CA SER A 41 10.68 2.29 -0.20
C SER A 41 9.49 1.86 -1.06
N HIS A 42 9.66 1.92 -2.39
CA HIS A 42 8.71 1.34 -3.35
C HIS A 42 8.78 -0.19 -3.39
N THR A 43 9.86 -0.76 -2.86
CA THR A 43 10.00 -2.19 -2.63
C THR A 43 9.69 -2.47 -1.17
N GLY A 44 8.61 -3.20 -0.90
CA GLY A 44 8.27 -3.68 0.43
C GLY A 44 9.34 -4.62 0.96
N SER A 45 9.37 -4.81 2.28
CA SER A 45 10.41 -5.62 2.96
C SER A 45 10.45 -7.07 2.47
N ASP A 46 9.32 -7.56 1.96
CA ASP A 46 9.17 -8.88 1.35
C ASP A 46 9.59 -8.94 -0.13
N GLY A 47 10.12 -7.85 -0.71
CA GLY A 47 10.48 -7.74 -2.13
C GLY A 47 9.30 -7.41 -3.06
N SER A 48 8.11 -7.16 -2.50
CA SER A 48 6.93 -6.76 -3.27
C SER A 48 7.11 -5.35 -3.83
N SER A 49 6.96 -5.16 -5.14
CA SER A 49 7.03 -3.87 -5.81
C SER A 49 5.68 -3.59 -6.48
N PRO A 50 5.22 -2.32 -6.57
CA PRO A 50 4.06 -2.01 -7.38
C PRO A 50 4.28 -2.56 -8.80
N PRO A 51 3.24 -3.10 -9.45
CA PRO A 51 3.40 -3.69 -10.78
C PRO A 51 4.02 -2.65 -11.70
N THR A 52 5.26 -2.91 -12.10
CA THR A 52 5.93 -2.16 -13.16
C THR A 52 5.06 -2.32 -14.40
N ALA A 53 4.89 -1.26 -15.19
CA ALA A 53 4.09 -1.30 -16.41
C ALA A 53 4.76 -2.20 -17.48
N SER A 54 4.77 -3.51 -17.28
CA SER A 54 5.35 -4.51 -18.16
C SER A 54 4.51 -5.79 -18.13
N PRO A 55 4.12 -6.35 -19.28
CA PRO A 55 3.23 -7.51 -19.34
C PRO A 55 3.99 -8.81 -19.00
N ALA A 56 4.09 -9.17 -17.72
CA ALA A 56 4.54 -10.50 -17.28
C ALA A 56 4.00 -10.81 -15.86
N PRO A 57 3.76 -12.09 -15.52
CA PRO A 57 2.72 -12.47 -14.57
C PRO A 57 3.07 -12.13 -13.12
N ALA A 58 2.11 -11.51 -12.44
CA ALA A 58 2.09 -11.38 -11.00
C ALA A 58 2.04 -12.78 -10.36
N THR A 59 3.16 -13.26 -9.84
CA THR A 59 3.11 -14.24 -8.75
C THR A 59 2.58 -13.51 -7.53
N ALA A 60 1.27 -13.63 -7.34
CA ALA A 60 0.59 -13.32 -6.09
C ALA A 60 1.27 -14.13 -4.97
N GLY A 61 2.17 -13.49 -4.23
CA GLY A 61 2.60 -13.97 -2.94
C GLY A 61 1.40 -13.91 -2.01
N ALA A 62 0.82 -15.07 -1.71
CA ALA A 62 -0.21 -15.25 -0.69
C ALA A 62 0.20 -14.54 0.62
N PRO A 63 -0.74 -14.02 1.43
CA PRO A 63 -0.40 -13.47 2.72
C PRO A 63 0.06 -14.60 3.65
N THR A 64 1.36 -14.90 3.63
CA THR A 64 1.97 -15.72 4.68
C THR A 64 1.93 -14.88 5.94
N ALA A 65 0.96 -15.21 6.79
CA ALA A 65 0.88 -14.80 8.17
C ALA A 65 2.28 -14.77 8.79
N ARG A 66 2.82 -13.58 9.05
CA ARG A 66 4.02 -13.42 9.85
C ARG A 66 3.66 -12.60 11.08
N THR A 67 3.10 -13.35 12.03
CA THR A 67 3.25 -13.21 13.49
C THR A 67 3.74 -11.85 14.00
N SER A 68 2.84 -11.15 14.70
CA SER A 68 3.21 -10.24 15.78
C SER A 68 4.26 -10.89 16.69
N PRO A 69 5.28 -10.15 17.15
CA PRO A 69 5.13 -9.43 18.41
C PRO A 69 5.85 -8.06 18.36
N THR A 70 5.36 -7.00 18.99
CA THR A 70 5.66 -6.75 20.41
C THR A 70 4.95 -5.47 20.79
N ALA A 71 4.13 -5.55 21.82
CA ALA A 71 3.56 -4.39 22.49
C ALA A 71 4.69 -3.51 23.07
N THR A 72 4.82 -2.28 22.58
CA THR A 72 5.53 -1.23 23.32
C THR A 72 4.66 -0.86 24.53
N PRO A 73 5.08 -1.10 25.78
CA PRO A 73 4.26 -0.75 26.93
C PRO A 73 4.22 0.79 27.06
N PRO A 74 3.13 1.38 27.55
CA PRO A 74 3.11 2.80 27.86
C PRO A 74 4.12 3.06 29.00
N ARG A 75 5.06 3.98 28.77
CA ARG A 75 5.96 4.47 29.82
C ARG A 75 5.11 4.99 30.97
N ARG A 76 5.24 4.32 32.12
CA ARG A 76 4.55 4.66 33.34
C ARG A 76 5.28 5.82 34.02
N ARG A 77 4.53 6.93 34.15
CA ARG A 77 4.78 8.17 34.92
C ARG A 77 5.82 9.13 34.38
#